data_AF-A0A6N3J5C0-F1
#
_entry.id   AF-A0A6N3J5C0-F1
#
_cell.length_a   1.000
_cell.length_b   1.000
_cell.length_c   1.000
_cell.angle_alpha   90.00
_cell.angle_beta   90.00
_cell.angle_gamma   90.00
#
_symmetry.space_group_name_H-M   'P 1'
#
loop_
_entity.id
_entity.type
_entity.pdbx_description
1 polymer ?
#
loop_
_entity_poly.entity_id
_entity_poly.type
_entity_poly.pdbx_seq_one_letter_code
_entity_poly.pdbx_strand_id
1 'polypeptide(L)'
;MYIYVDNEIYIMYIMENSIIEVAMQHIRQVRVKAGISVKDIAKLIETDVSSFYHYEKGRRTPDFTQCWKIVNALNQLGAKCTFSDVFPNPIENSDGKVA
;
A
#
# COMPACT_ATOMS: atom_id res chain seq x y z
N MET A 1 5.19 36.19 12.60
CA MET A 1 3.87 36.61 12.07
C MET A 1 3.24 35.39 11.43
N TYR A 2 2.50 34.60 12.23
CA TYR A 2 1.83 33.40 11.75
C TYR A 2 0.50 33.83 11.15
N ILE A 3 0.39 33.77 9.83
CA ILE A 3 -0.88 33.88 9.12
C ILE A 3 -1.71 32.65 9.50
N TYR A 4 -2.82 32.88 10.21
CA TYR A 4 -3.83 31.86 10.47
C TYR A 4 -4.43 31.46 9.13
N VAL A 5 -3.96 30.35 8.57
CA VAL A 5 -4.58 29.72 7.41
C VAL A 5 -5.81 29.01 7.94
N ASP A 6 -6.97 29.29 7.36
CA ASP A 6 -8.27 28.80 7.80
C ASP A 6 -8.22 27.33 8.23
N ASN A 7 -8.85 27.02 9.36
CA ASN A 7 -8.89 25.67 9.93
C ASN A 7 -9.39 24.63 8.91
N GLU A 8 -10.22 25.06 7.95
CA GLU A 8 -10.67 24.23 6.82
C GLU A 8 -9.54 23.87 5.85
N ILE A 9 -8.61 24.79 5.55
CA ILE A 9 -7.45 24.51 4.68
C ILE A 9 -6.48 23.55 5.39
N TYR A 10 -6.29 23.70 6.71
CA TYR A 10 -5.46 22.78 7.50
C TYR A 10 -6.10 21.39 7.63
N ILE A 11 -7.41 21.31 7.84
CA ILE A 11 -8.16 20.06 7.83
C ILE A 11 -8.09 19.43 6.43
N MET A 12 -8.26 20.20 5.36
CA MET A 12 -8.16 19.69 3.98
C MET A 12 -6.75 19.17 3.68
N TYR A 13 -5.70 19.89 4.10
CA TYR A 13 -4.31 19.45 3.98
C TYR A 13 -4.03 18.16 4.77
N ILE A 14 -4.55 18.03 6.00
CA ILE A 14 -4.43 16.79 6.77
C ILE A 14 -5.21 15.65 6.14
N MET A 15 -6.42 15.92 5.61
CA MET A 15 -7.25 14.91 4.94
C MET A 15 -6.63 14.47 3.60
N GLU A 16 -6.04 15.39 2.84
CA GLU A 16 -5.37 15.12 1.55
C GLU A 16 -4.06 14.34 1.76
N ASN A 17 -3.30 14.64 2.82
CA ASN A 17 -2.15 13.83 3.23
C ASN A 17 -2.57 12.49 3.88
N SER A 18 -3.74 12.43 4.52
CA SER A 18 -4.32 11.19 5.06
C SER A 18 -4.84 10.26 3.96
N ILE A 19 -5.37 10.79 2.85
CA ILE A 19 -5.76 10.02 1.67
C ILE A 19 -4.52 9.33 1.06
N ILE A 20 -3.36 9.97 1.07
CA ILE A 20 -2.09 9.38 0.62
C ILE A 20 -1.63 8.24 1.55
N GLU A 21 -1.84 8.37 2.88
CA GLU A 21 -1.55 7.29 3.84
C GLU A 21 -2.58 6.13 3.79
N VAL A 22 -3.85 6.38 3.45
CA VAL A 22 -4.89 5.35 3.37
C VAL A 22 -4.82 4.58 2.04
N ALA A 23 -4.30 5.20 0.99
CA ALA A 23 -3.93 4.51 -0.26
C ALA A 23 -2.74 3.54 -0.09
N MET A 24 -2.17 3.42 1.11
CA MET A 24 -1.06 2.53 1.43
C MET A 24 -1.41 1.07 1.16
N GLN A 25 -1.08 0.66 -0.06
CA GLN A 25 -0.62 -0.66 -0.48
C GLN A 25 -1.25 -1.81 0.33
N HIS A 26 -2.31 -2.39 -0.22
CA HIS A 26 -3.07 -3.52 0.32
C HIS A 26 -2.26 -4.82 0.50
N ILE A 27 -0.93 -4.77 0.37
CA ILE A 27 0.04 -5.85 0.61
C ILE A 27 -0.35 -6.65 1.86
N ARG A 28 -0.51 -5.97 3.01
CA ARG A 28 -0.83 -6.65 4.28
C ARG A 28 -2.17 -7.35 4.24
N GLN A 29 -3.18 -6.72 3.66
CA GLN A 29 -4.54 -7.25 3.59
C GLN A 29 -4.57 -8.52 2.73
N VAL A 30 -4.00 -8.45 1.53
CA VAL A 30 -3.88 -9.59 0.61
C VAL A 30 -3.09 -10.72 1.25
N ARG A 31 -1.94 -10.40 1.86
CA ARG A 31 -1.07 -11.37 2.53
C ARG A 31 -1.77 -12.10 3.67
N VAL A 32 -2.42 -11.36 4.58
CA VAL A 32 -3.10 -11.95 5.75
C VAL A 32 -4.30 -12.79 5.31
N LYS A 33 -5.07 -12.34 4.31
CA LYS A 33 -6.18 -13.12 3.74
C LYS A 33 -5.73 -14.44 3.14
N ALA A 34 -4.53 -14.49 2.57
CA ALA A 34 -3.91 -15.70 2.04
C ALA A 34 -3.15 -16.54 3.08
N GLY A 35 -3.09 -16.11 4.34
CA GLY A 35 -2.37 -16.84 5.41
C GLY A 35 -0.83 -16.83 5.25
N ILE A 36 -0.29 -15.89 4.48
CA ILE A 36 1.13 -15.83 4.15
C ILE A 36 1.90 -15.05 5.24
N SER A 37 3.07 -15.53 5.66
CA SER A 37 3.90 -14.80 6.62
C SER A 37 4.77 -13.73 5.93
N VAL A 38 5.09 -12.65 6.66
CA VAL A 38 6.04 -11.63 6.17
C VAL A 38 7.42 -12.24 5.87
N LYS A 39 7.84 -13.23 6.67
CA LYS A 39 9.13 -13.90 6.51
C LYS A 39 9.23 -14.64 5.18
N ASP A 40 8.14 -15.31 4.77
CA ASP A 40 8.12 -16.10 3.54
C ASP A 40 8.22 -15.20 2.30
N ILE A 41 7.46 -14.11 2.27
CA ILE A 41 7.57 -13.13 1.17
C ILE A 41 8.93 -12.46 1.18
N ALA A 42 9.39 -11.96 2.33
CA ALA A 42 10.66 -11.23 2.41
C ALA A 42 11.83 -12.08 1.90
N LYS A 43 11.83 -13.38 2.26
CA LYS A 43 12.78 -14.36 1.73
C LYS A 43 12.68 -14.51 0.20
N LEU A 44 11.45 -14.57 -0.34
CA LEU A 44 11.21 -14.79 -1.77
C LEU A 44 11.62 -13.60 -2.63
N ILE A 45 11.49 -12.37 -2.12
CA ILE A 45 11.87 -11.14 -2.84
C ILE A 45 13.27 -10.63 -2.48
N GLU A 46 14.03 -11.40 -1.68
CA GLU A 46 15.38 -11.08 -1.21
C GLU A 46 15.45 -9.72 -0.48
N THR A 47 14.45 -9.44 0.36
CA THR A 47 14.41 -8.24 1.21
C THR A 47 14.39 -8.62 2.68
N ASP A 48 14.80 -7.69 3.55
CA ASP A 48 14.74 -7.92 4.98
C ASP A 48 13.30 -7.76 5.51
N VAL A 49 12.97 -8.54 6.55
CA VAL A 49 11.64 -8.56 7.17
C VAL A 49 11.23 -7.17 7.68
N SER A 50 12.18 -6.36 8.17
CA SER A 50 11.91 -5.01 8.68
C SER A 50 11.50 -4.07 7.56
N SER A 51 12.21 -4.08 6.43
CA SER A 51 11.87 -3.34 5.22
C SER A 51 10.50 -3.72 4.69
N PHE A 52 10.15 -5.01 4.71
CA PHE A 52 8.80 -5.43 4.33
C PHE A 52 7.72 -4.87 5.26
N TYR A 53 7.96 -4.86 6.58
CA TYR A 53 7.04 -4.20 7.53
C TYR A 53 6.95 -2.69 7.31
N HIS A 54 8.02 -2.04 6.84
CA HIS A 54 7.96 -0.63 6.44
C HIS A 54 7.10 -0.44 5.20
N TYR A 55 7.12 -1.36 4.23
CA TYR A 55 6.21 -1.35 3.08
C TYR A 55 4.75 -1.53 3.52
N GLU A 56 4.45 -2.50 4.38
CA GLU A 56 3.08 -2.73 4.89
C GLU A 56 2.51 -1.57 5.72
N LYS A 57 3.38 -0.76 6.33
CA LYS A 57 3.00 0.44 7.08
C LYS A 57 3.17 1.72 6.26
N GLY A 58 3.50 1.58 4.97
CA GLY A 58 3.92 2.61 4.02
C GLY A 58 4.94 3.64 4.53
N ARG A 59 5.73 3.28 5.55
CA ARG A 59 6.88 4.07 6.00
C ARG A 59 8.00 4.09 4.96
N ARG A 60 7.98 3.13 4.03
CA ARG A 60 8.80 3.09 2.83
C ARG A 60 7.90 2.72 1.66
N THR A 61 8.15 3.32 0.52
CA THR A 61 7.48 2.95 -0.73
C THR A 61 8.40 1.99 -1.49
N PRO A 62 7.97 0.76 -1.81
CA PRO A 62 8.72 -0.10 -2.71
C PRO A 62 8.84 0.54 -4.10
N ASP A 63 9.99 0.34 -4.76
CA ASP A 63 10.13 0.76 -6.15
C ASP A 63 9.25 -0.08 -7.10
N PHE A 64 9.11 0.35 -8.36
CA PHE A 64 8.28 -0.34 -9.34
C PHE A 64 8.63 -1.83 -9.53
N THR A 65 9.91 -2.17 -9.50
CA THR A 65 10.36 -3.56 -9.65
C THR A 65 10.01 -4.37 -8.40
N GLN A 66 10.18 -3.78 -7.22
CA GLN A 66 9.78 -4.37 -5.94
C GLN A 66 8.27 -4.58 -5.88
N CYS A 67 7.44 -3.66 -6.39
CA CYS A 67 5.99 -3.86 -6.47
C CYS A 67 5.64 -5.14 -7.22
N TRP A 68 6.23 -5.37 -8.40
CA TRP A 68 6.01 -6.60 -9.15
C TRP A 68 6.55 -7.85 -8.44
N LYS A 69 7.73 -7.76 -7.81
CA LYS A 69 8.26 -8.85 -6.98
C LYS A 69 7.27 -9.23 -5.87
N ILE A 70 6.64 -8.25 -5.22
CA ILE A 70 5.65 -8.47 -4.16
C ILE A 70 4.41 -9.19 -4.71
N VAL A 71 3.83 -8.72 -5.83
CA VAL A 71 2.65 -9.37 -6.45
C VAL A 71 2.96 -10.81 -6.85
N ASN A 72 4.11 -11.03 -7.50
CA ASN A 72 4.52 -12.35 -7.94
C ASN A 72 4.78 -13.29 -6.76
N ALA A 73 5.43 -12.79 -5.70
CA ALA A 73 5.68 -13.55 -4.48
C ALA A 73 4.37 -13.93 -3.77
N LEU A 74 3.41 -13.01 -3.68
CA LEU A 74 2.07 -13.29 -3.14
C LEU A 74 1.40 -14.42 -3.92
N ASN A 75 1.37 -14.33 -5.25
CA ASN A 75 0.75 -15.35 -6.10
C ASN A 75 1.49 -16.70 -6.03
N GLN A 76 2.82 -16.69 -5.99
CA GLN A 76 3.63 -17.90 -5.83
C GLN A 76 3.37 -18.61 -4.49
N LEU A 77 3.07 -17.85 -3.44
CA LEU A 77 2.73 -18.37 -2.10
C LEU A 77 1.24 -18.68 -1.95
N GLY A 78 0.45 -18.61 -3.03
CA GLY A 78 -0.94 -19.06 -3.06
C GLY A 78 -1.99 -17.95 -2.93
N ALA A 79 -1.60 -16.68 -2.90
CA ALA A 79 -2.56 -15.60 -3.11
C ALA A 79 -3.09 -15.66 -4.56
N LYS A 80 -4.30 -15.13 -4.78
CA LYS A 80 -4.84 -14.90 -6.13
C LYS A 80 -5.14 -13.41 -6.23
N CYS A 81 -4.14 -12.63 -6.60
CA CYS A 81 -4.21 -11.17 -6.65
C CYS A 81 -3.55 -10.61 -7.91
N THR A 82 -4.04 -9.46 -8.34
CA THR A 82 -3.49 -8.63 -9.40
C THR A 82 -2.67 -7.47 -8.82
N PHE A 83 -2.01 -6.70 -9.69
CA PHE A 83 -1.28 -5.51 -9.26
C PHE A 83 -2.21 -4.51 -8.57
N SER A 84 -3.39 -4.24 -9.14
CA SER A 84 -4.37 -3.30 -8.59
C SER A 84 -4.96 -3.75 -7.24
N ASP A 85 -5.03 -5.06 -6.99
CA ASP A 85 -5.47 -5.58 -5.68
C ASP A 85 -4.47 -5.25 -4.56
N VAL A 86 -3.18 -5.11 -4.90
CA VAL A 86 -2.08 -4.86 -3.96
C VAL A 86 -1.69 -3.38 -3.92
N PHE A 87 -1.73 -2.71 -5.06
CA PHE A 87 -1.36 -1.31 -5.28
C PHE A 87 -2.50 -0.62 -6.07
N PRO A 88 -3.63 -0.30 -5.42
CA PRO A 88 -4.77 0.32 -6.08
C PRO A 88 -4.47 1.75 -6.52
N ASN A 89 -5.20 2.23 -7.53
CA ASN A 89 -5.15 3.62 -7.94
C ASN A 89 -5.79 4.51 -6.84
N PRO A 90 -5.08 5.50 -6.28
CA PRO A 90 -5.62 6.35 -5.21
C PRO A 90 -6.83 7.20 -5.63
N ILE A 91 -7.10 7.33 -6.94
CA ILE A 91 -8.19 8.13 -7.50
C ILE A 91 -9.42 7.26 -7.84
N GLU A 92 -9.31 5.93 -7.80
CA GLU A 92 -10.46 5.05 -7.99
C GLU A 92 -11.34 5.06 -6.74
N ASN A 93 -12.38 5.90 -6.76
CA ASN A 93 -13.51 5.76 -5.84
C ASN A 93 -13.97 4.31 -5.88
N SER A 94 -14.09 3.68 -4.71
CA SER A 94 -14.50 2.28 -4.52
C SER A 94 -15.96 1.97 -4.90
N ASP A 95 -16.54 2.76 -5.80
CA ASP A 95 -17.84 2.56 -6.42
C ASP A 95 -17.60 2.41 -7.92
N GLY A 96 -17.45 1.16 -8.38
CA GLY A 96 -17.20 0.81 -9.79
C GLY A 96 -18.32 1.22 -10.76
N LYS A 97 -18.59 2.51 -10.91
CA LYS A 97 -19.40 3.07 -11.97
C LYS A 97 -18.49 3.83 -12.92
N VAL A 98 -18.13 3.12 -13.99
CA VAL A 98 -17.65 3.69 -15.25
C VAL A 98 -18.57 4.83 -15.69
N ALA A 99 -17.96 5.96 -16.05
CA ALA A 99 -18.59 6.99 -16.88
C ALA A 99 -18.65 6.52 -18.34
#